data_AF-A0A931XKJ2-F1
#
_entry.id   AF-A0A931XKJ2-F1
#
_cell.length_a   1.000
_cell.length_b   1.000
_cell.length_c   1.000
_cell.angle_alpha   90.00
_cell.angle_beta   90.00
_cell.angle_gamma   90.00
#
_symmetry.space_group_name_H-M   'P 1'
#
loop_
_entity.id
_entity.type
_entity.pdbx_description
1 polymer ?
#
loop_
_entity_poly.entity_id
_entity_poly.type
_entity_poly.pdbx_seq_one_letter_code
_entity_poly.pdbx_strand_id
1 'polypeptide(L)'
;MLAGALDVDGSTVRTSQGSFRGAAVVDATGWRAVLGSRLRPGMVRRERLNFGLETTVAYSGDGLHFWYDPRGLLAMGVTWAFPTGALARIGIGSYDGRTQLGPRLEHFLGQLGRQRNGLHGTYFPHALREPTVGDLFLVGDAAGQCLGLTGEGIRPALFFGTHLGHLLRQALDHSDHSVALSQARDAYRRLVAGYRPGYELLCLAQRALPRLPLRLVQAVMAAIEQPAVRRAVLARYIGSFPRGVPTVGHRYHPGIPADRRWEGRPRMSARDSATARPGVHAQPRLNAASESTATTIRDNRESA
;
A
#
# COMPACT_ATOMS: atom_id res chain seq x y z
N MET A 1 -2.92 24.04 -10.23
CA MET A 1 -3.51 22.71 -10.53
C MET A 1 -2.41 21.80 -11.08
N LEU A 2 -2.38 20.53 -10.68
CA LEU A 2 -1.46 19.55 -11.27
C LEU A 2 -1.92 19.19 -12.69
N ALA A 3 -0.98 18.98 -13.62
CA ALA A 3 -1.29 18.56 -14.99
C ALA A 3 -1.79 17.10 -15.00
N GLY A 4 -3.05 16.88 -15.40
CA GLY A 4 -3.60 15.54 -15.54
C GLY A 4 -3.15 14.91 -16.86
N ALA A 5 -2.56 13.72 -16.82
CA ALA A 5 -2.22 12.96 -18.03
C ALA A 5 -3.50 12.47 -18.72
N LEU A 6 -3.59 12.62 -20.04
CA LEU A 6 -4.77 12.29 -20.84
C LEU A 6 -4.49 11.20 -21.87
N ASP A 7 -3.31 11.28 -22.50
CA ASP A 7 -2.94 10.46 -23.65
C ASP A 7 -1.43 10.36 -23.86
N VAL A 8 -1.00 9.39 -24.65
CA VAL A 8 0.40 9.23 -25.09
C VAL A 8 0.47 8.80 -26.55
N ASP A 9 1.33 9.47 -27.31
CA ASP A 9 1.68 9.13 -28.69
C ASP A 9 3.19 9.19 -28.86
N GLY A 10 3.82 8.02 -29.01
CA GLY A 10 5.26 7.86 -29.02
C GLY A 10 5.94 8.49 -27.79
N SER A 11 6.68 9.57 -28.03
CA SER A 11 7.44 10.33 -27.02
C SER A 11 6.69 11.53 -26.44
N THR A 12 5.47 11.79 -26.91
CA THR A 12 4.66 12.94 -26.53
C THR A 12 3.52 12.52 -25.61
N VAL A 13 3.41 13.16 -24.45
CA VAL A 13 2.32 13.01 -23.49
C VAL A 13 1.40 14.22 -23.59
N ARG A 14 0.11 13.97 -23.83
CA ARG A 14 -0.91 15.02 -23.77
C ARG A 14 -1.44 15.12 -22.35
N THR A 15 -1.44 16.33 -21.81
CA THR A 15 -1.94 16.63 -20.47
C THR A 15 -3.02 17.71 -20.51
N SER A 16 -3.67 17.96 -19.38
CA SER A 16 -4.60 19.08 -19.22
C SER A 16 -3.94 20.47 -19.32
N GLN A 17 -2.61 20.54 -19.41
CA GLN A 17 -1.83 21.79 -19.55
C GLN A 17 -1.07 21.87 -20.88
N GLY A 18 -1.42 21.02 -21.84
CA GLY A 18 -0.76 20.94 -23.14
C GLY A 18 0.05 19.67 -23.33
N SER A 19 0.81 19.62 -24.41
CA SER A 19 1.59 18.46 -24.83
C SER A 19 3.06 18.62 -24.47
N PHE A 20 3.64 17.58 -23.89
CA PHE A 20 5.04 17.54 -23.48
C PHE A 20 5.74 16.38 -24.16
N ARG A 21 6.95 16.62 -24.69
CA ARG A 21 7.76 15.58 -25.30
C ARG A 21 8.94 15.23 -24.40
N GLY A 22 9.25 13.95 -24.27
CA GLY A 22 10.38 13.46 -23.50
C GLY A 22 11.07 12.28 -24.17
N ALA A 23 12.39 12.15 -23.99
CA ALA A 23 13.15 11.02 -24.51
C ALA A 23 12.69 9.67 -23.91
N ALA A 24 12.21 9.69 -22.67
CA ALA A 24 11.58 8.56 -22.01
C ALA A 24 10.25 9.00 -21.38
N VAL A 25 9.23 8.16 -21.46
CA VAL A 25 7.93 8.39 -20.83
C VAL A 25 7.71 7.34 -19.75
N VAL A 26 7.32 7.80 -18.55
CA VAL A 26 7.03 6.95 -17.40
C VAL A 26 5.59 7.20 -16.94
N ASP A 27 4.76 6.16 -16.98
CA ASP A 27 3.42 6.17 -16.42
C ASP A 27 3.48 5.91 -14.90
N ALA A 28 3.27 6.98 -14.14
CA ALA A 28 3.09 6.97 -12.69
C ALA A 28 1.68 7.46 -12.30
N THR A 29 0.69 7.32 -13.17
CA THR A 29 -0.67 7.90 -13.02
C THR A 29 -1.60 7.11 -12.08
N GLY A 30 -1.01 6.36 -11.14
CA GLY A 30 -1.73 5.56 -10.15
C GLY A 30 -2.40 4.31 -10.74
N TRP A 31 -3.35 3.74 -10.00
CA TRP A 31 -3.98 2.44 -10.31
C TRP A 31 -4.66 2.37 -11.67
N ARG A 32 -5.04 3.54 -12.24
CA ARG A 32 -5.68 3.66 -13.55
C ARG A 32 -4.71 3.43 -14.70
N ALA A 33 -3.38 3.54 -14.48
CA ALA A 33 -2.35 3.43 -15.51
C ALA A 33 -2.80 4.13 -16.80
N VAL A 34 -3.11 5.43 -16.71
CA VAL A 34 -3.82 6.19 -17.74
C VAL A 34 -3.11 6.06 -19.09
N LEU A 35 -1.79 6.21 -19.13
CA LEU A 35 -1.03 6.14 -20.37
C LEU A 35 -0.90 4.68 -20.85
N GLY A 36 -0.60 3.75 -19.95
CA GLY A 36 -0.50 2.33 -20.26
C GLY A 36 -1.81 1.75 -20.79
N SER A 37 -2.95 2.16 -20.23
CA SER A 37 -4.28 1.73 -20.64
C SER A 37 -4.71 2.30 -21.98
N ARG A 38 -4.15 3.43 -22.42
CA ARG A 38 -4.35 3.96 -23.77
C ARG A 38 -3.67 3.07 -24.82
N LEU A 39 -2.41 2.70 -24.56
CA LEU A 39 -1.64 1.86 -25.47
C LEU A 39 -2.04 0.38 -25.42
N ARG A 40 -2.54 -0.10 -24.27
CA ARG A 40 -3.01 -1.47 -24.08
C ARG A 40 -4.35 -1.48 -23.32
N PRO A 41 -5.47 -1.37 -24.05
CA PRO A 41 -6.80 -1.54 -23.47
C PRO A 41 -6.91 -2.85 -22.67
N GLY A 42 -7.58 -2.81 -21.51
CA GLY A 42 -7.74 -3.98 -20.64
C GLY A 42 -6.53 -4.33 -19.76
N MET A 43 -5.45 -3.53 -19.78
CA MET A 43 -4.30 -3.73 -18.89
C MET A 43 -4.68 -3.65 -17.41
N VAL A 44 -5.56 -2.72 -17.04
CA VAL A 44 -6.11 -2.61 -15.68
C VAL A 44 -7.33 -3.52 -15.58
N ARG A 45 -7.15 -4.63 -14.87
CA ARG A 45 -8.18 -5.62 -14.60
C ARG A 45 -8.85 -5.36 -13.26
N ARG A 46 -10.17 -5.18 -13.23
CA ARG A 46 -10.92 -4.83 -12.01
C ARG A 46 -10.85 -5.93 -10.96
N GLU A 47 -10.85 -7.18 -11.37
CA GLU A 47 -10.70 -8.35 -10.50
C GLU A 47 -9.31 -8.44 -9.85
N ARG A 48 -8.35 -7.61 -10.29
CA ARG A 48 -7.01 -7.48 -9.70
C ARG A 48 -6.84 -6.20 -8.85
N LEU A 49 -7.95 -5.54 -8.50
CA LEU A 49 -7.95 -4.36 -7.67
C LEU A 49 -8.60 -4.64 -6.32
N ASN A 50 -7.99 -4.10 -5.28
CA ASN A 50 -8.59 -3.92 -3.97
C ASN A 50 -9.16 -2.50 -3.89
N PHE A 51 -10.02 -2.23 -2.91
CA PHE A 51 -10.55 -0.89 -2.64
C PHE A 51 -10.43 -0.55 -1.16
N GLY A 52 -9.85 0.61 -0.85
CA GLY A 52 -9.76 1.15 0.51
C GLY A 52 -10.70 2.33 0.68
N LEU A 53 -11.35 2.42 1.83
CA LEU A 53 -12.12 3.58 2.26
C LEU A 53 -11.69 3.95 3.69
N GLU A 54 -11.34 5.21 3.89
CA GLU A 54 -10.86 5.71 5.19
C GLU A 54 -11.34 7.12 5.50
N THR A 55 -11.20 7.47 6.77
CA THR A 55 -11.48 8.78 7.34
C THR A 55 -10.33 9.17 8.28
N THR A 56 -10.16 10.47 8.53
CA THR A 56 -9.17 10.97 9.49
C THR A 56 -9.89 11.53 10.71
N VAL A 57 -9.67 10.94 11.88
CA VAL A 57 -10.40 11.28 13.11
C VAL A 57 -9.44 11.45 14.29
N ALA A 58 -9.88 12.13 15.34
CA ALA A 58 -9.14 12.21 16.60
C ALA A 58 -9.06 10.81 17.23
N TYR A 59 -7.85 10.27 17.29
CA TYR A 59 -7.53 8.96 17.84
C TYR A 59 -6.02 8.90 18.05
N SER A 60 -5.60 8.61 19.27
CA SER A 60 -4.19 8.41 19.63
C SER A 60 -3.96 6.95 19.98
N GLY A 61 -2.80 6.43 19.62
CA GLY A 61 -2.39 5.07 19.95
C GLY A 61 -0.98 4.81 19.45
N ASP A 62 -0.41 3.70 19.88
CA ASP A 62 0.92 3.28 19.48
C ASP A 62 0.87 2.17 18.42
N GLY A 63 1.67 2.36 17.36
CA GLY A 63 1.82 1.38 16.30
C GLY A 63 0.67 1.37 15.30
N LEU A 64 0.74 0.42 14.36
CA LEU A 64 -0.28 0.22 13.33
C LEU A 64 -1.20 -0.91 13.77
N HIS A 65 -2.50 -0.65 13.80
CA HIS A 65 -3.48 -1.64 14.21
C HIS A 65 -4.26 -2.16 13.01
N PHE A 66 -4.47 -3.47 12.98
CA PHE A 66 -5.24 -4.18 11.96
C PHE A 66 -6.23 -5.11 12.64
N TRP A 67 -7.47 -5.13 12.17
CA TRP A 67 -8.49 -6.07 12.61
C TRP A 67 -9.03 -6.86 11.42
N TYR A 68 -9.07 -8.18 11.59
CA TYR A 68 -9.67 -9.11 10.66
C TYR A 68 -10.94 -9.68 11.30
N ASP A 69 -12.09 -9.15 10.88
CA ASP A 69 -13.40 -9.63 11.29
C ASP A 69 -14.22 -10.06 10.06
N PRO A 70 -14.08 -11.32 9.62
CA PRO A 70 -14.75 -11.80 8.43
C PRO A 70 -16.27 -12.00 8.62
N ARG A 71 -16.77 -11.96 9.86
CA ARG A 71 -18.19 -12.22 10.18
C ARG A 71 -18.97 -10.94 10.48
N GLY A 72 -18.37 -10.00 11.21
CA GLY A 72 -19.02 -8.74 11.59
C GLY A 72 -18.76 -7.57 10.64
N LEU A 73 -17.63 -7.56 9.93
CA LEU A 73 -17.25 -6.44 9.05
C LEU A 73 -17.20 -6.85 7.58
N LEU A 74 -16.20 -7.65 7.19
CA LEU A 74 -15.98 -7.99 5.79
C LEU A 74 -15.17 -9.27 5.63
N ALA A 75 -15.79 -10.31 5.04
CA ALA A 75 -15.15 -11.60 4.82
C ALA A 75 -13.84 -11.50 4.00
N MET A 76 -13.86 -10.74 2.90
CA MET A 76 -12.71 -10.47 2.04
C MET A 76 -12.14 -9.08 2.35
N GLY A 77 -11.71 -8.83 3.59
CA GLY A 77 -11.20 -7.51 3.93
C GLY A 77 -10.50 -7.40 5.27
N VAL A 78 -10.02 -6.19 5.53
CA VAL A 78 -9.32 -5.82 6.76
C VAL A 78 -9.73 -4.41 7.15
N THR A 79 -9.76 -4.13 8.44
CA THR A 79 -9.89 -2.75 8.95
C THR A 79 -8.61 -2.34 9.64
N TRP A 80 -8.36 -1.04 9.68
CA TRP A 80 -7.14 -0.50 10.27
C TRP A 80 -7.39 0.78 11.04
N ALA A 81 -6.46 1.08 11.94
CA ALA A 81 -6.28 2.38 12.54
C ALA A 81 -4.78 2.67 12.57
N PHE A 82 -4.37 3.74 11.88
CA PHE A 82 -2.98 4.19 11.80
C PHE A 82 -2.87 5.57 12.46
N PRO A 83 -2.49 5.61 13.77
CA PRO A 83 -2.22 6.84 14.48
C PRO A 83 -1.08 7.65 13.83
N THR A 84 -1.29 8.96 13.79
CA THR A 84 -0.39 10.01 13.30
C THR A 84 -0.48 11.18 14.28
N GLY A 85 0.15 11.03 15.45
CA GLY A 85 0.03 11.99 16.54
C GLY A 85 -1.34 11.91 17.22
N ALA A 86 -2.06 13.04 17.28
CA ALA A 86 -3.40 13.12 17.90
C ALA A 86 -4.54 12.64 16.98
N LEU A 87 -4.25 12.39 15.71
CA LEU A 87 -5.19 11.90 14.71
C LEU A 87 -4.85 10.47 14.32
N ALA A 88 -5.80 9.73 13.75
CA ALA A 88 -5.52 8.49 13.03
C ALA A 88 -6.28 8.44 11.72
N ARG A 89 -5.69 7.74 10.75
CA ARG A 89 -6.40 7.27 9.55
C ARG A 89 -7.03 5.93 9.89
N ILE A 90 -8.36 5.90 9.90
CA ILE A 90 -9.14 4.72 10.23
C ILE A 90 -9.92 4.31 8.99
N GLY A 91 -9.83 3.04 8.61
CA GLY A 91 -10.40 2.59 7.35
C GLY A 91 -10.71 1.11 7.28
N ILE A 92 -11.29 0.76 6.14
CA ILE A 92 -11.69 -0.58 5.74
C ILE A 92 -11.27 -0.84 4.30
N GLY A 93 -10.72 -2.04 4.06
CA GLY A 93 -10.19 -2.47 2.78
C GLY A 93 -10.91 -3.72 2.30
N SER A 94 -11.38 -3.70 1.06
CA SER A 94 -11.95 -4.84 0.34
C SER A 94 -10.90 -5.44 -0.59
N TYR A 95 -10.67 -6.74 -0.44
CA TYR A 95 -9.79 -7.55 -1.28
C TYR A 95 -10.42 -8.02 -2.59
N ASP A 96 -11.70 -7.74 -2.79
CA ASP A 96 -12.48 -8.02 -4.01
C ASP A 96 -12.98 -6.75 -4.71
N GLY A 97 -12.48 -5.57 -4.30
CA GLY A 97 -12.73 -4.30 -4.97
C GLY A 97 -14.12 -3.69 -4.75
N ARG A 98 -14.88 -4.16 -3.74
CA ARG A 98 -16.17 -3.58 -3.36
C ARG A 98 -16.00 -2.17 -2.80
N THR A 99 -16.81 -1.24 -3.30
CA THR A 99 -16.73 0.18 -2.96
C THR A 99 -17.75 0.64 -1.91
N GLN A 100 -18.86 -0.08 -1.76
CA GLN A 100 -19.92 0.22 -0.80
C GLN A 100 -19.51 -0.22 0.62
N LEU A 101 -18.50 0.46 1.16
CA LEU A 101 -17.91 0.16 2.48
C LEU A 101 -18.35 1.15 3.57
N GLY A 102 -19.05 2.24 3.22
CA GLY A 102 -19.44 3.31 4.14
C GLY A 102 -20.14 2.82 5.43
N PRO A 103 -21.25 2.06 5.34
CA PRO A 103 -21.94 1.56 6.53
C PRO A 103 -21.06 0.66 7.41
N ARG A 104 -20.16 -0.13 6.81
CA ARG A 104 -19.21 -0.99 7.54
C ARG A 104 -18.13 -0.18 8.24
N LEU A 105 -17.63 0.86 7.59
CA LEU A 105 -16.70 1.81 8.20
C LEU A 105 -17.35 2.55 9.38
N GLU A 106 -18.59 2.99 9.23
CA GLU A 106 -19.35 3.65 10.30
C GLU A 106 -19.59 2.69 11.48
N HIS A 107 -19.93 1.43 11.23
CA HIS A 107 -20.05 0.41 12.27
C HIS A 107 -18.72 0.22 13.02
N PHE A 108 -17.60 0.08 12.28
CA PHE A 108 -16.28 -0.07 12.88
C PHE A 108 -15.85 1.17 13.69
N LEU A 109 -16.12 2.37 13.20
CA LEU A 109 -15.89 3.61 13.94
C LEU A 109 -16.71 3.66 15.23
N GLY A 110 -17.96 3.23 15.19
CA GLY A 110 -18.83 3.11 16.37
C GLY A 110 -18.24 2.18 17.44
N GLN A 111 -17.63 1.06 17.04
CA GLN A 111 -16.91 0.16 17.97
C GLN A 111 -15.71 0.85 18.64
N LEU A 112 -15.12 1.86 18.00
CA LEU A 112 -14.03 2.67 18.54
C LEU A 112 -14.52 3.95 19.27
N GLY A 113 -15.83 4.15 19.37
CA GLY A 113 -16.43 5.38 19.91
C GLY A 113 -16.10 6.62 19.09
N ARG A 114 -15.92 6.47 17.76
CA ARG A 114 -15.57 7.54 16.83
C ARG A 114 -16.67 7.76 15.81
N GLN A 115 -16.66 8.96 15.24
CA GLN A 115 -17.52 9.34 14.12
C GLN A 115 -16.65 9.75 12.93
N ARG A 116 -17.14 9.49 11.72
CA ARG A 116 -16.40 9.84 10.50
C ARG A 116 -16.22 11.36 10.39
N ASN A 117 -15.08 11.76 9.82
CA ASN A 117 -14.83 13.13 9.38
C ASN A 117 -14.27 13.12 7.95
N GLY A 118 -15.16 13.32 6.98
CA GLY A 118 -14.86 13.14 5.57
C GLY A 118 -14.58 11.68 5.19
N LEU A 119 -14.43 11.44 3.89
CA LEU A 119 -14.11 10.12 3.35
C LEU A 119 -13.08 10.26 2.23
N HIS A 120 -12.12 9.35 2.24
CA HIS A 120 -11.18 9.15 1.15
C HIS A 120 -11.22 7.69 0.73
N GLY A 121 -11.49 7.44 -0.54
CA GLY A 121 -11.56 6.09 -1.09
C GLY A 121 -10.81 5.99 -2.41
N THR A 122 -10.05 4.91 -2.58
CA THR A 122 -9.35 4.64 -3.83
C THR A 122 -9.17 3.15 -4.07
N TYR A 123 -9.06 2.78 -5.33
CA TYR A 123 -8.56 1.47 -5.72
C TYR A 123 -7.04 1.43 -5.58
N PHE A 124 -6.53 0.22 -5.37
CA PHE A 124 -5.12 -0.12 -5.46
C PHE A 124 -4.96 -1.54 -6.04
N PRO A 125 -3.91 -1.81 -6.82
CA PRO A 125 -3.69 -3.13 -7.38
C PRO A 125 -3.26 -4.11 -6.29
N HIS A 126 -3.58 -5.40 -6.47
CA HIS A 126 -3.03 -6.46 -5.62
C HIS A 126 -2.08 -7.40 -6.35
N ALA A 127 -1.81 -7.17 -7.64
CA ALA A 127 -0.92 -8.00 -8.46
C ALA A 127 -0.07 -7.15 -9.41
N LEU A 128 1.17 -7.60 -9.64
CA LEU A 128 2.07 -6.98 -10.62
C LEU A 128 1.48 -7.00 -12.03
N ARG A 129 1.78 -5.94 -12.78
CA ARG A 129 1.56 -5.84 -14.22
C ARG A 129 2.90 -5.91 -14.94
N GLU A 130 2.84 -6.04 -16.26
CA GLU A 130 4.02 -5.82 -17.08
C GLU A 130 4.49 -4.37 -16.89
N PRO A 131 5.77 -4.15 -16.53
CA PRO A 131 6.27 -2.84 -16.14
C PRO A 131 6.58 -1.93 -17.34
N THR A 132 6.20 -2.36 -18.55
CA THR A 132 6.37 -1.61 -19.80
C THR A 132 5.24 -1.92 -20.78
N VAL A 133 4.85 -0.96 -21.61
CA VAL A 133 3.94 -1.14 -22.77
C VAL A 133 4.52 -0.43 -23.98
N GLY A 134 5.00 -1.18 -24.97
CA GLY A 134 5.82 -0.59 -26.03
C GLY A 134 7.05 0.09 -25.42
N ASP A 135 7.23 1.36 -25.72
CA ASP A 135 8.33 2.19 -25.20
C ASP A 135 8.00 2.92 -23.88
N LEU A 136 6.75 2.80 -23.39
CA LEU A 136 6.32 3.35 -22.11
C LEU A 136 6.83 2.49 -20.95
N PHE A 137 7.40 3.12 -19.93
CA PHE A 137 7.67 2.49 -18.63
C PHE A 137 6.48 2.71 -17.68
N LEU A 138 6.21 1.76 -16.79
CA LEU A 138 5.16 1.88 -15.77
C LEU A 138 5.79 1.73 -14.39
N VAL A 139 5.32 2.50 -13.40
CA VAL A 139 5.83 2.42 -12.03
C VAL A 139 4.73 2.65 -10.99
N GLY A 140 4.96 2.20 -9.76
CA GLY A 140 4.02 2.27 -8.66
C GLY A 140 2.73 1.50 -8.97
N ASP A 141 1.61 2.08 -8.58
CA ASP A 141 0.30 1.47 -8.80
C ASP A 141 -0.05 1.29 -10.29
N ALA A 142 0.55 2.07 -11.21
CA ALA A 142 0.35 1.86 -12.65
C ALA A 142 0.95 0.50 -13.08
N ALA A 143 2.12 0.14 -12.54
CA ALA A 143 2.76 -1.16 -12.75
C ALA A 143 2.25 -2.29 -11.82
N GLY A 144 1.25 -2.03 -10.98
CA GLY A 144 0.74 -3.05 -10.06
C GLY A 144 1.64 -3.30 -8.85
N GLN A 145 2.52 -2.37 -8.49
CA GLN A 145 3.55 -2.54 -7.46
C GLN A 145 3.04 -2.32 -6.03
N CYS A 146 1.73 -2.31 -5.80
CA CYS A 146 1.18 -2.34 -4.45
C CYS A 146 1.13 -3.78 -3.93
N LEU A 147 1.55 -3.98 -2.67
CA LEU A 147 1.52 -5.28 -2.01
C LEU A 147 0.08 -5.62 -1.61
N GLY A 148 -0.54 -6.56 -2.32
CA GLY A 148 -1.98 -6.85 -2.19
C GLY A 148 -2.50 -7.04 -0.77
N LEU A 149 -1.93 -8.00 -0.03
CA LEU A 149 -2.39 -8.35 1.32
C LEU A 149 -2.22 -7.22 2.34
N THR A 150 -1.14 -6.42 2.23
CA THR A 150 -0.86 -5.36 3.21
C THR A 150 -1.39 -3.99 2.77
N GLY A 151 -1.74 -3.84 1.49
CA GLY A 151 -2.15 -2.57 0.89
C GLY A 151 -1.02 -1.54 0.77
N GLU A 152 0.24 -1.94 0.95
CA GLU A 152 1.36 -1.00 0.90
C GLU A 152 1.85 -0.77 -0.53
N GLY A 153 1.63 0.45 -1.04
CA GLY A 153 2.13 0.89 -2.34
C GLY A 153 3.31 1.87 -2.28
N ILE A 154 3.46 2.62 -1.18
CA ILE A 154 4.40 3.76 -1.12
C ILE A 154 5.87 3.30 -1.22
N ARG A 155 6.34 2.41 -0.34
CA ARG A 155 7.74 1.91 -0.42
C ARG A 155 8.04 1.21 -1.74
N PRO A 156 7.21 0.27 -2.22
CA PRO A 156 7.47 -0.34 -3.52
C PRO A 156 7.54 0.68 -4.65
N ALA A 157 6.62 1.65 -4.72
CA ALA A 157 6.63 2.69 -5.73
C ALA A 157 7.93 3.52 -5.69
N LEU A 158 8.37 3.92 -4.49
CA LEU A 158 9.64 4.62 -4.31
C LEU A 158 10.82 3.73 -4.71
N PHE A 159 10.84 2.46 -4.31
CA PHE A 159 11.90 1.52 -4.63
C PHE A 159 12.04 1.33 -6.14
N PHE A 160 10.97 0.93 -6.82
CA PHE A 160 10.99 0.67 -8.26
C PHE A 160 11.18 1.96 -9.07
N GLY A 161 10.60 3.08 -8.63
CA GLY A 161 10.79 4.40 -9.26
C GLY A 161 12.23 4.88 -9.17
N THR A 162 12.87 4.69 -8.02
CA THR A 162 14.29 5.06 -7.86
C THR A 162 15.18 4.21 -8.75
N HIS A 163 14.95 2.89 -8.80
CA HIS A 163 15.72 2.00 -9.67
C HIS A 163 15.50 2.30 -11.16
N LEU A 164 14.25 2.55 -11.56
CA LEU A 164 13.94 2.98 -12.93
C LEU A 164 14.63 4.30 -13.28
N GLY A 165 14.60 5.29 -12.37
CA GLY A 165 15.27 6.57 -12.58
C GLY A 165 16.77 6.43 -12.83
N HIS A 166 17.44 5.48 -12.17
CA HIS A 166 18.87 5.21 -12.42
C HIS A 166 19.12 4.57 -13.78
N LEU A 167 18.29 3.61 -14.18
CA LEU A 167 18.36 3.00 -15.51
C LEU A 167 18.14 4.04 -16.60
N LEU A 168 17.16 4.94 -16.41
CA LEU A 168 16.89 6.02 -17.36
C LEU A 168 18.02 7.02 -17.43
N ARG A 169 18.61 7.43 -16.30
CA ARG A 169 19.77 8.32 -16.29
C ARG A 169 20.93 7.74 -17.11
N GLN A 170 21.27 6.48 -16.88
CA GLN A 170 22.33 5.81 -17.65
C GLN A 170 22.01 5.73 -19.14
N ALA A 171 20.76 5.48 -19.49
CA ALA A 171 20.34 5.43 -20.89
C ALA A 171 20.38 6.80 -21.58
N LEU A 172 20.03 7.86 -20.85
CA LEU A 172 20.05 9.23 -21.34
C LEU A 172 21.44 9.85 -21.40
N ASP A 173 22.40 9.32 -20.63
CA ASP A 173 23.81 9.74 -20.71
C ASP A 173 24.56 9.07 -21.89
N HIS A 174 23.93 8.12 -22.58
CA HIS A 174 24.52 7.35 -23.68
C HIS A 174 24.32 8.07 -25.03
N SER A 175 25.32 8.02 -25.93
CA SER A 175 25.24 8.68 -27.25
C SER A 175 24.10 8.13 -28.10
N ASP A 176 23.95 6.81 -28.16
CA ASP A 176 22.79 6.13 -28.75
C ASP A 176 21.70 5.88 -27.69
N HIS A 177 20.81 6.87 -27.54
CA HIS A 177 19.74 6.85 -26.54
C HIS A 177 18.69 5.78 -26.83
N SER A 178 18.41 5.48 -28.11
CA SER A 178 17.34 4.55 -28.50
C SER A 178 17.69 3.12 -28.08
N VAL A 179 18.91 2.68 -28.41
CA VAL A 179 19.42 1.36 -28.00
C VAL A 179 19.49 1.27 -26.48
N ALA A 180 19.99 2.32 -25.81
CA ALA A 180 20.15 2.34 -24.37
C ALA A 180 18.80 2.30 -23.62
N LEU A 181 17.78 3.01 -24.11
CA LEU A 181 16.41 2.96 -23.54
C LEU A 181 15.78 1.58 -23.71
N SER A 182 16.05 0.90 -24.83
CA SER A 182 15.61 -0.49 -25.01
C SER A 182 16.24 -1.42 -23.96
N GLN A 183 17.54 -1.31 -23.75
CA GLN A 183 18.26 -2.07 -22.72
C GLN A 183 17.76 -1.75 -21.30
N ALA A 184 17.44 -0.48 -21.02
CA ALA A 184 16.86 -0.05 -19.75
C ALA A 184 15.50 -0.71 -19.49
N ARG A 185 14.63 -0.83 -20.51
CA ARG A 185 13.36 -1.57 -20.38
C ARG A 185 13.59 -3.03 -20.01
N ASP A 186 14.54 -3.70 -20.65
CA ASP A 186 14.83 -5.11 -20.35
C ASP A 186 15.42 -5.30 -18.95
N ALA A 187 16.30 -4.41 -18.53
CA ALA A 187 16.83 -4.38 -17.16
C ALA A 187 15.71 -4.17 -16.14
N TYR A 188 14.79 -3.25 -16.41
CA TYR A 188 13.66 -2.97 -15.53
C TYR A 188 12.66 -4.13 -15.45
N ARG A 189 12.36 -4.79 -16.59
CA ARG A 189 11.54 -6.02 -16.62
C ARG A 189 12.16 -7.12 -15.77
N ARG A 190 13.47 -7.35 -15.87
CA ARG A 190 14.18 -8.35 -15.05
C ARG A 190 14.12 -8.02 -13.56
N LEU A 191 14.31 -6.75 -13.19
CA LEU A 191 14.17 -6.29 -11.80
C LEU A 191 12.76 -6.63 -11.26
N VAL A 192 11.71 -6.21 -11.96
CA VAL A 192 10.33 -6.44 -11.51
C VAL A 192 9.98 -7.93 -11.47
N ALA A 193 10.45 -8.71 -12.45
CA ALA A 193 10.25 -10.16 -12.47
C ALA A 193 10.88 -10.85 -11.24
N GLY A 194 12.02 -10.37 -10.75
CA GLY A 194 12.66 -10.89 -9.53
C GLY A 194 11.79 -10.77 -8.26
N TYR A 195 10.84 -9.84 -8.24
CA TYR A 195 9.92 -9.65 -7.12
C TYR A 195 8.61 -10.43 -7.27
N ARG A 196 8.32 -10.98 -8.45
CA ARG A 196 7.05 -11.66 -8.76
C ARG A 196 6.67 -12.75 -7.76
N PRO A 197 7.57 -13.65 -7.31
CA PRO A 197 7.20 -14.69 -6.35
C PRO A 197 6.67 -14.13 -5.02
N GLY A 198 7.24 -13.02 -4.54
CA GLY A 198 6.78 -12.36 -3.30
C GLY A 198 5.38 -11.77 -3.44
N TYR A 199 5.08 -11.15 -4.59
CA TYR A 199 3.75 -10.64 -4.87
C TYR A 199 2.72 -11.76 -5.04
N GLU A 200 3.07 -12.85 -5.71
CA GLU A 200 2.20 -14.01 -5.89
C GLU A 200 1.89 -14.70 -4.56
N LEU A 201 2.86 -14.80 -3.65
CA LEU A 201 2.64 -15.28 -2.29
C LEU A 201 1.61 -14.42 -1.54
N LEU A 202 1.73 -13.09 -1.60
CA LEU A 202 0.77 -12.20 -0.97
C LEU A 202 -0.62 -12.27 -1.63
N CYS A 203 -0.68 -12.44 -2.95
CA CYS A 203 -1.95 -12.70 -3.66
C CYS A 203 -2.60 -14.01 -3.20
N LEU A 204 -1.79 -15.07 -3.03
CA LEU A 204 -2.28 -16.35 -2.55
C LEU A 204 -2.79 -16.23 -1.11
N ALA A 205 -2.02 -15.58 -0.23
CA ALA A 205 -2.42 -15.35 1.15
C ALA A 205 -3.73 -14.53 1.25
N GLN A 206 -3.87 -13.47 0.45
CA GLN A 206 -5.11 -12.67 0.37
C GLN A 206 -6.32 -13.52 -0.04
N ARG A 207 -6.15 -14.44 -1.00
CA ARG A 207 -7.22 -15.34 -1.44
C ARG A 207 -7.49 -16.46 -0.43
N ALA A 208 -6.48 -16.95 0.28
CA ALA A 208 -6.61 -18.04 1.23
C ALA A 208 -7.26 -17.59 2.53
N LEU A 209 -6.91 -16.40 3.03
CA LEU A 209 -7.29 -15.90 4.35
C LEU A 209 -8.80 -16.06 4.67
N PRO A 210 -9.74 -15.77 3.75
CA PRO A 210 -11.18 -15.90 4.02
C PRO A 210 -11.72 -17.33 4.00
N ARG A 211 -10.92 -18.28 3.51
CA ARG A 211 -11.23 -19.70 3.48
C ARG A 211 -10.67 -20.45 4.69
N LEU A 212 -9.78 -19.83 5.46
CA LEU A 212 -9.17 -20.46 6.61
C LEU A 212 -10.12 -20.43 7.81
N PRO A 213 -10.20 -21.52 8.61
CA PRO A 213 -10.89 -21.49 9.89
C PRO A 213 -10.33 -20.37 10.78
N LEU A 214 -11.22 -19.60 11.41
CA LEU A 214 -10.81 -18.43 12.21
C LEU A 214 -9.80 -18.80 13.32
N ARG A 215 -9.91 -20.00 13.91
CA ARG A 215 -8.95 -20.50 14.92
C ARG A 215 -7.52 -20.60 14.39
N LEU A 216 -7.36 -20.98 13.12
CA LEU A 216 -6.05 -21.04 12.48
C LEU A 216 -5.50 -19.64 12.23
N VAL A 217 -6.34 -18.71 11.77
CA VAL A 217 -5.95 -17.30 11.60
C VAL A 217 -5.52 -16.71 12.95
N GLN A 218 -6.29 -16.96 14.02
CA GLN A 218 -5.95 -16.54 15.38
C GLN A 218 -4.63 -17.13 15.86
N ALA A 219 -4.37 -18.42 15.63
CA ALA A 219 -3.11 -19.06 16.01
C ALA A 219 -1.91 -18.44 15.26
N VAL A 220 -2.05 -18.17 13.96
CA VAL A 220 -1.01 -17.51 13.16
C VAL A 220 -0.76 -16.08 13.67
N MET A 221 -1.81 -15.31 13.94
CA MET A 221 -1.68 -13.95 14.46
C MET A 221 -1.04 -13.94 15.86
N ALA A 222 -1.44 -14.86 16.75
CA ALA A 222 -0.83 -15.00 18.07
C ALA A 222 0.67 -15.37 17.99
N ALA A 223 1.06 -16.20 17.02
CA ALA A 223 2.47 -16.50 16.76
C ALA A 223 3.23 -15.26 16.25
N ILE A 224 2.64 -14.49 15.33
CA ILE A 224 3.23 -13.24 14.82
C ILE A 224 3.35 -12.18 15.92
N GLU A 225 2.44 -12.16 16.90
CA GLU A 225 2.48 -11.22 18.01
C GLU A 225 3.63 -11.48 18.99
N GLN A 226 4.22 -12.68 19.00
CA GLN A 226 5.38 -12.98 19.83
C GLN A 226 6.55 -12.04 19.46
N PRO A 227 7.21 -11.35 20.42
CA PRO A 227 8.18 -10.30 20.11
C PRO A 227 9.37 -10.72 19.23
N ALA A 228 9.82 -11.97 19.33
CA ALA A 228 10.89 -12.50 18.48
C ALA A 228 10.40 -12.70 17.03
N VAL A 229 9.25 -13.34 16.85
CA VAL A 229 8.64 -13.59 15.54
C VAL A 229 8.26 -12.27 14.87
N ARG A 230 7.58 -11.37 15.59
CA ARG A 230 7.21 -10.03 15.10
C ARG A 230 8.40 -9.28 14.54
N ARG A 231 9.51 -9.24 15.29
CA ARG A 231 10.74 -8.56 14.87
C ARG A 231 11.34 -9.20 13.61
N ALA A 232 11.38 -10.53 13.55
CA ALA A 232 11.91 -11.24 12.39
C ALA A 232 11.05 -11.01 11.14
N VAL A 233 9.73 -11.13 11.26
CA VAL A 233 8.76 -10.88 10.17
C VAL A 233 8.87 -9.44 9.69
N LEU A 234 8.86 -8.46 10.61
CA LEU A 234 8.96 -7.05 10.25
C LEU A 234 10.32 -6.71 9.62
N ALA A 235 11.42 -7.26 10.13
CA ALA A 235 12.75 -7.08 9.53
C ALA A 235 12.79 -7.63 8.10
N ARG A 236 12.23 -8.83 7.87
CA ARG A 236 12.12 -9.43 6.53
C ARG A 236 11.23 -8.60 5.59
N TYR A 237 10.13 -8.07 6.11
CA TYR A 237 9.18 -7.24 5.36
C TYR A 237 9.78 -5.88 4.96
N ILE A 238 10.44 -5.21 5.90
CA ILE A 238 11.15 -3.95 5.65
C ILE A 238 12.31 -4.18 4.68
N GLY A 239 13.11 -5.23 4.90
CA GLY A 239 14.26 -5.61 4.09
C GLY A 239 13.91 -6.10 2.69
N SER A 240 12.64 -6.34 2.38
CA SER A 240 12.22 -6.72 1.02
C SER A 240 12.40 -5.59 0.02
N PHE A 241 12.38 -4.33 0.46
CA PHE A 241 12.64 -3.16 -0.38
C PHE A 241 13.74 -2.33 0.28
N PRO A 242 15.01 -2.71 0.12
CA PRO A 242 16.12 -2.03 0.77
C PRO A 242 16.21 -0.57 0.32
N ARG A 243 16.68 0.29 1.24
CA ARG A 243 16.94 1.70 0.93
C ARG A 243 18.19 1.82 0.06
N GLY A 244 18.16 2.74 -0.90
CA GLY A 244 19.26 3.00 -1.82
C GLY A 244 19.16 2.19 -3.11
N VAL A 245 19.98 2.56 -4.08
CA VAL A 245 20.16 1.83 -5.34
C VAL A 245 21.52 1.14 -5.27
N PRO A 246 21.65 -0.14 -5.67
CA PRO A 246 22.97 -0.76 -5.80
C PRO A 246 23.85 0.10 -6.69
N THR A 247 25.05 0.43 -6.22
CA THR A 247 26.07 1.04 -7.08
C THR A 247 26.39 0.08 -8.22
N VAL A 248 26.44 0.63 -9.43
CA VAL A 248 26.64 -0.10 -10.69
C VAL A 248 27.92 -0.94 -10.59
N GLY A 249 27.76 -2.27 -10.64
CA GLY A 249 28.85 -3.24 -10.52
C GLY A 249 28.44 -4.53 -9.80
N HIS A 250 27.43 -4.48 -8.93
CA HIS A 250 26.89 -5.68 -8.30
C HIS A 250 25.85 -6.36 -9.20
N ARG A 251 26.17 -7.55 -9.71
CA ARG A 251 25.15 -8.51 -10.17
C ARG A 251 24.16 -8.71 -9.02
N TYR A 252 22.89 -8.41 -9.26
CA TYR A 252 21.81 -8.79 -8.36
C TYR A 252 21.76 -10.33 -8.32
N HIS A 253 22.25 -10.92 -7.24
CA HIS A 253 22.00 -12.32 -6.92
C HIS A 253 20.75 -12.39 -6.03
N PRO A 254 19.74 -13.20 -6.40
CA PRO A 254 18.60 -13.46 -5.54
C PRO A 254 19.05 -14.41 -4.43
N GLY A 255 19.69 -13.86 -3.39
CA GLY A 255 20.18 -14.58 -2.24
C GLY A 255 20.13 -13.68 -1.02
N ILE A 256 19.66 -14.25 0.09
CA ILE A 256 19.51 -13.69 1.43
C ILE A 256 20.58 -12.60 1.74
N PRO A 257 20.22 -11.41 2.27
CA PRO A 257 21.23 -10.52 2.80
C PRO A 257 21.85 -11.17 4.04
N ALA A 258 23.09 -11.61 3.90
CA ALA A 258 23.97 -11.82 5.05
C ALA A 258 24.09 -10.48 5.79
N ASP A 259 23.76 -10.54 7.07
CA ASP A 259 24.10 -9.59 8.12
C ASP A 259 25.15 -8.52 7.77
N ARG A 260 24.67 -7.30 7.49
CA ARG A 260 25.47 -6.10 7.79
C ARG A 260 24.80 -5.34 8.92
N ARG A 261 25.34 -5.55 10.12
CA ARG A 261 25.15 -4.65 11.25
C ARG A 261 25.61 -3.26 10.82
N TRP A 262 24.65 -2.34 10.75
CA TRP A 262 24.93 -0.92 10.65
C TRP A 262 25.42 -0.42 12.01
N GLU A 263 26.73 -0.25 12.16
CA GLU A 263 27.33 0.55 13.23
C GLU A 263 27.25 2.02 12.83
N GLY A 264 26.21 2.69 13.31
CA GLY A 264 26.01 4.11 13.08
C GLY A 264 24.91 4.64 13.98
N ARG A 265 25.17 4.69 15.29
CA ARG A 265 24.41 5.54 16.21
C ARG A 265 25.14 6.87 16.36
N PRO A 266 24.46 8.02 16.25
CA PRO A 266 24.93 9.25 16.88
C PRO A 266 24.86 9.05 18.40
N ARG A 267 25.95 9.34 19.11
CA ARG A 267 25.95 9.47 20.58
C ARG A 267 25.06 10.66 20.96
N MET A 268 23.85 10.40 21.47
CA MET A 268 23.15 11.37 22.30
C MET A 268 23.69 11.23 23.73
N SER A 269 24.27 12.31 24.24
CA SER A 269 24.75 12.43 25.61
C SER A 269 23.58 12.34 26.58
N ALA A 270 23.70 11.45 27.57
CA ALA A 270 22.81 11.38 28.70
C ALA A 270 23.04 12.59 29.62
N ARG A 271 22.16 13.57 29.55
CA ARG A 271 21.79 14.52 30.60
C ARG A 271 20.48 15.15 30.15
N ASP A 272 19.38 14.64 30.69
CA ASP A 272 18.41 15.44 31.44
C ASP A 272 17.09 14.69 31.65
N SER A 273 16.55 14.89 32.84
CA SER A 273 15.17 14.61 33.27
C SER A 273 14.74 13.16 33.47
N ALA A 274 15.07 12.68 34.67
CA ALA A 274 14.20 11.83 35.46
C ALA A 274 12.85 12.51 35.75
N THR A 275 11.76 11.73 35.69
CA THR A 275 10.53 11.74 36.52
C THR A 275 9.26 11.49 35.70
N ALA A 276 8.85 10.21 35.60
CA ALA A 276 7.44 9.83 35.45
C ALA A 276 7.27 8.37 35.89
N ARG A 277 6.45 8.15 36.92
CA ARG A 277 6.08 6.81 37.43
C ARG A 277 5.13 6.11 36.45
N PRO A 278 5.11 4.76 36.40
CA PRO A 278 4.28 4.02 35.45
C PRO A 278 2.81 3.98 35.89
N GLY A 279 1.92 4.51 35.05
CA GLY A 279 0.48 4.30 35.15
C GLY A 279 0.09 2.96 34.53
N VAL A 280 -0.57 2.13 35.32
CA VAL A 280 -1.19 0.86 34.91
C VAL A 280 -2.34 1.16 33.95
N HIS A 281 -2.20 0.83 32.66
CA HIS A 281 -3.31 0.90 31.70
C HIS A 281 -3.83 -0.51 31.42
N ALA A 282 -5.00 -0.80 31.99
CA ALA A 282 -5.81 -1.97 31.66
C ALA A 282 -6.45 -1.80 30.28
N GLN A 283 -6.32 -2.81 29.42
CA GLN A 283 -7.12 -2.97 28.21
C GLN A 283 -8.59 -3.24 28.59
N PRO A 284 -9.60 -2.59 27.99
CA PRO A 284 -10.98 -3.00 28.21
C PRO A 284 -11.25 -4.32 27.50
N ARG A 285 -11.63 -5.34 28.26
CA ARG A 285 -12.24 -6.57 27.75
C ARG A 285 -13.66 -6.24 27.28
N LEU A 286 -13.98 -6.60 26.04
CA LEU A 286 -15.34 -6.62 25.52
C LEU A 286 -16.13 -7.71 26.26
N ASN A 287 -17.16 -7.32 27.02
CA ASN A 287 -18.19 -8.24 27.50
C ASN A 287 -19.58 -7.74 27.09
N ALA A 288 -20.47 -8.71 26.88
CA ALA A 288 -21.76 -8.61 26.23
C ALA A 288 -22.92 -8.18 27.15
N ALA A 289 -23.98 -7.71 26.48
CA ALA A 289 -25.42 -7.78 26.79
C ALA A 289 -26.11 -6.64 27.60
N SER A 290 -27.18 -6.14 26.94
CA SER A 290 -28.44 -5.49 27.41
C SER A 290 -28.33 -4.18 28.21
N GLU A 291 -29.15 -3.14 28.01
CA GLU A 291 -30.60 -3.11 27.82
C GLU A 291 -31.10 -1.94 26.95
N SER A 292 -32.32 -2.15 26.44
CA SER A 292 -33.25 -1.26 25.76
C SER A 292 -33.40 0.14 26.38
N THR A 293 -33.47 1.16 25.54
CA THR A 293 -34.48 2.22 25.68
C THR A 293 -34.81 2.82 24.32
N ALA A 294 -36.07 2.67 23.93
CA ALA A 294 -36.65 3.26 22.74
C ALA A 294 -36.73 4.79 22.88
N THR A 295 -36.37 5.52 21.84
CA THR A 295 -36.90 6.87 21.63
C THR A 295 -37.12 7.09 20.14
N THR A 296 -38.40 7.13 19.79
CA THR A 296 -38.99 7.51 18.52
C THR A 296 -38.51 8.89 18.08
N ILE A 297 -38.00 9.03 16.85
CA ILE A 297 -37.98 10.31 16.13
C ILE A 297 -38.59 10.10 14.74
N ARG A 298 -39.55 10.98 14.48
CA ARG A 298 -40.53 10.97 13.38
C ARG A 298 -39.90 11.17 12.01
N ASP A 299 -40.48 10.44 11.06
CA ASP A 299 -40.52 10.73 9.63
C ASP A 299 -41.06 12.15 9.38
N ASN A 300 -40.42 12.88 8.47
CA ASN A 300 -41.03 14.02 7.79
C ASN A 300 -40.68 13.95 6.30
N ARG A 301 -41.51 13.23 5.56
CA ARG A 301 -41.77 13.51 4.15
C ARG A 301 -42.84 14.59 4.10
N GLU A 302 -42.58 15.70 3.42
CA GLU A 302 -43.49 16.28 2.42
C GLU A 302 -42.92 17.57 1.79
N SER A 303 -42.96 17.58 0.44
CA SER A 303 -43.38 18.70 -0.43
C SER A 303 -42.48 19.93 -0.63
N ALA A 304 -41.67 19.90 -1.71
CA ALA A 304 -41.77 20.77 -2.90
C ALA A 304 -40.69 20.38 -3.93
#